data_AF-A0AA38EHX1-F1
#
_entry.id   AF-A0AA38EHX1-F1
#
_cell.length_a   1.000
_cell.length_b   1.000
_cell.length_c   1.000
_cell.angle_alpha   90.00
_cell.angle_beta   90.00
_cell.angle_gamma   90.00
#
_symmetry.space_group_name_H-M   'P 1'
#
loop_
_entity.id
_entity.type
_entity.pdbx_description
1 polymer ?
#
loop_
_entity_poly.entity_id
_entity_poly.type
_entity_poly.pdbx_seq_one_letter_code
_entity_poly.pdbx_strand_id
1 'polypeptide(L)'
;MSMLDAHIPQLVAAEAAFGAKTALMRSTIAQAEQAAMSAQAFHQGESSAAFQAAHARFVEVAAKVNSLLDIAQVNLGEAGATYVAEDAAASTTYGGF
;
A
#
# COMPACT_ATOMS: atom_id res chain seq x y z
N MET A 1 25.29 -22.44 -6.23
CA MET A 1 24.43 -21.26 -6.02
C MET A 1 23.04 -21.62 -6.51
N SER A 2 22.20 -22.06 -5.57
CA SER A 2 20.89 -22.67 -5.81
C SER A 2 19.89 -21.62 -6.33
N MET A 3 18.87 -22.06 -7.06
CA MET A 3 17.76 -21.23 -7.58
C MET A 3 16.97 -20.46 -6.49
N LEU A 4 17.25 -20.69 -5.20
CA LEU A 4 16.66 -20.00 -4.05
C LEU A 4 17.21 -18.56 -3.89
N ASP A 5 18.51 -18.33 -4.11
CA ASP A 5 19.17 -17.02 -3.97
C ASP A 5 18.65 -15.96 -4.98
N ALA A 6 18.27 -16.39 -6.19
CA ALA A 6 17.78 -15.48 -7.23
C ALA A 6 16.39 -14.91 -6.92
N HIS A 7 15.65 -15.52 -5.98
CA HIS A 7 14.30 -15.11 -5.60
C HIS A 7 14.32 -13.93 -4.61
N ILE A 8 15.36 -13.81 -3.78
CA ILE A 8 15.45 -12.77 -2.74
C ILE A 8 15.46 -11.35 -3.33
N PRO A 9 16.29 -11.04 -4.35
CA PRO A 9 16.25 -9.71 -4.98
C PRO A 9 14.91 -9.41 -5.65
N GLN A 10 14.23 -10.43 -6.20
CA GLN A 10 12.91 -10.26 -6.83
C GLN A 10 11.82 -9.97 -5.81
N LEU A 11 11.86 -10.63 -4.64
CA LEU A 11 10.92 -10.39 -3.54
C LEU A 11 11.07 -8.98 -2.98
N VAL A 12 12.30 -8.55 -2.67
CA VAL A 12 12.59 -7.19 -2.19
C VAL A 12 12.16 -6.14 -3.23
N ALA A 13 12.40 -6.39 -4.52
CA ALA A 13 11.95 -5.49 -5.58
C ALA A 13 10.41 -5.42 -5.67
N ALA A 14 9.71 -6.55 -5.49
CA ALA A 14 8.25 -6.59 -5.48
C ALA A 14 7.65 -5.83 -4.29
N GLU A 15 8.24 -5.96 -3.10
CA GLU A 15 7.87 -5.20 -1.89
C GLU A 15 8.06 -3.70 -2.08
N ALA A 16 9.22 -3.30 -2.59
CA ALA A 16 9.51 -1.89 -2.89
C ALA A 16 8.54 -1.32 -3.93
N ALA A 17 8.24 -2.09 -4.98
CA ALA A 17 7.25 -1.69 -6.00
C ALA A 17 5.83 -1.58 -5.42
N PHE A 18 5.45 -2.46 -4.50
CA PHE A 18 4.18 -2.38 -3.77
C PHE A 18 4.11 -1.13 -2.88
N GLY A 19 5.19 -0.83 -2.16
CA GLY A 19 5.31 0.39 -1.35
C GLY A 19 5.16 1.66 -2.19
N ALA A 20 5.81 1.71 -3.36
CA ALA A 20 5.66 2.83 -4.30
C ALA A 20 4.22 2.99 -4.80
N LYS A 21 3.55 1.89 -5.17
CA LYS A 21 2.13 1.92 -5.60
C LYS A 21 1.19 2.35 -4.47
N THR A 22 1.49 1.95 -3.23
CA THR A 22 0.74 2.37 -2.04
C THR A 22 0.85 3.87 -1.82
N ALA A 23 2.06 4.44 -1.94
CA ALA A 23 2.27 5.88 -1.84
C ALA A 23 1.54 6.64 -2.96
N LEU A 24 1.56 6.12 -4.19
CA LEU A 24 0.82 6.70 -5.32
C LEU A 24 -0.69 6.71 -5.05
N MET A 25 -1.27 5.61 -4.56
CA MET A 25 -2.69 5.55 -4.23
C MET A 25 -3.08 6.61 -3.19
N ARG A 26 -2.29 6.75 -2.12
CA ARG A 26 -2.53 7.78 -1.09
C ARG A 26 -2.46 9.19 -1.66
N SER A 27 -1.49 9.45 -2.53
CA SER A 27 -1.36 10.73 -3.21
C SER A 27 -2.57 11.04 -4.08
N THR A 28 -3.06 10.06 -4.85
CA THR A 28 -4.26 10.23 -5.69
C THR A 28 -5.52 10.50 -4.86
N ILE A 29 -5.70 9.80 -3.73
CA ILE A 29 -6.80 10.06 -2.80
C ILE A 29 -6.75 11.50 -2.29
N ALA A 30 -5.59 11.97 -1.84
CA ALA A 30 -5.42 13.33 -1.33
C ALA A 30 -5.66 14.41 -2.41
N GLN A 31 -5.19 14.17 -3.64
CA GLN A 31 -5.44 15.07 -4.77
C GLN A 31 -6.94 15.14 -5.12
N ALA A 32 -7.62 13.99 -5.12
CA ALA A 32 -9.07 13.93 -5.35
C ALA A 32 -9.85 14.68 -4.26
N GLU A 33 -9.43 14.58 -3.00
CA GLU A 33 -10.02 15.30 -1.88
C GLU A 33 -9.86 16.82 -2.03
N GLN A 34 -8.66 17.28 -2.40
CA GLN A 34 -8.40 18.70 -2.62
C GLN A 34 -9.25 19.27 -3.77
N ALA A 35 -9.45 18.50 -4.85
CA ALA A 35 -10.34 18.86 -5.94
C ALA A 35 -11.82 18.88 -5.53
N ALA A 36 -12.24 17.96 -4.66
CA ALA A 36 -13.59 17.95 -4.12
C ALA A 36 -13.86 19.17 -3.23
N MET A 37 -12.90 19.57 -2.39
CA MET A 37 -13.00 20.77 -1.54
C MET A 37 -13.11 22.05 -2.36
N SER A 38 -12.37 22.18 -3.46
CA SER A 38 -12.48 23.36 -4.33
C SER A 38 -13.83 23.41 -5.05
N ALA A 39 -14.40 22.25 -5.41
CA ALA A 39 -15.72 22.16 -6.02
C ALA A 39 -16.86 22.53 -5.05
N GLN A 40 -16.72 22.25 -3.74
CA GLN A 40 -17.73 22.64 -2.72
C GLN A 40 -18.03 24.13 -2.71
N ALA A 41 -17.06 24.98 -3.08
CA ALA A 41 -17.24 26.43 -3.13
C ALA A 41 -18.36 26.88 -4.10
N PHE A 42 -18.73 26.04 -5.07
CA PHE A 42 -19.73 26.36 -6.09
C PHE A 42 -21.15 25.82 -5.80
N HIS A 43 -21.34 25.04 -4.72
CA HIS A 43 -22.61 24.38 -4.42
C HIS A 43 -23.35 25.01 -3.22
N GLN A 44 -24.28 25.93 -3.48
CA GLN A 44 -25.27 26.43 -2.50
C GLN A 44 -26.63 25.72 -2.70
N GLY A 45 -27.25 25.24 -1.62
CA GLY A 45 -28.58 24.59 -1.63
C GLY A 45 -28.56 23.05 -1.49
N GLU A 46 -29.66 22.37 -1.86
CA GLU A 46 -29.81 20.90 -1.74
C GLU A 46 -28.75 20.08 -2.49
N SER A 47 -28.20 20.61 -3.59
CA SER A 47 -27.07 20.01 -4.32
C SER A 47 -25.81 19.90 -3.44
N SER A 48 -25.65 20.79 -2.46
CA SER A 48 -24.58 20.76 -1.46
C SER A 48 -24.73 19.57 -0.51
N ALA A 49 -25.95 19.24 -0.09
CA ALA A 49 -26.21 18.11 0.81
C ALA A 49 -25.91 16.76 0.14
N ALA A 50 -26.30 16.59 -1.13
CA ALA A 50 -25.98 15.40 -1.91
C ALA A 50 -24.46 15.25 -2.11
N PHE A 51 -23.76 16.35 -2.40
CA PHE A 51 -22.30 16.35 -2.51
C PHE A 51 -21.62 16.01 -1.17
N GLN A 52 -22.06 16.61 -0.07
CA GLN A 52 -21.54 16.33 1.27
C GLN A 52 -21.70 14.85 1.65
N ALA A 53 -22.85 14.25 1.34
CA ALA A 53 -23.08 12.82 1.56
C ALA A 53 -22.15 11.94 0.71
N ALA A 54 -21.93 12.30 -0.56
CA ALA A 54 -20.97 11.59 -1.42
C ALA A 54 -19.52 11.73 -0.92
N HIS A 55 -19.15 12.93 -0.47
CA HIS A 55 -17.83 13.19 0.10
C HIS A 55 -17.60 12.41 1.39
N ALA A 56 -18.59 12.35 2.29
CA ALA A 56 -18.50 11.55 3.52
C ALA A 56 -18.26 10.05 3.21
N ARG A 57 -18.97 9.50 2.23
CA ARG A 57 -18.74 8.12 1.75
C ARG A 57 -17.36 7.94 1.15
N PHE A 58 -16.86 8.93 0.41
CA PHE A 58 -15.50 8.89 -0.13
C PHE A 58 -14.46 8.82 0.98
N VAL A 59 -14.55 9.69 1.99
CA VAL A 59 -13.62 9.71 3.14
C VAL A 59 -13.66 8.39 3.91
N GLU A 60 -14.85 7.83 4.13
CA GLU A 60 -15.03 6.53 4.80
C GLU A 60 -14.32 5.39 4.03
N VAL A 61 -14.53 5.31 2.71
CA VAL A 61 -13.89 4.29 1.88
C VAL A 61 -12.38 4.53 1.76
N ALA A 62 -11.94 5.79 1.67
CA ALA A 62 -10.53 6.14 1.65
C ALA A 62 -9.82 5.69 2.93
N ALA A 63 -10.45 5.87 4.10
CA ALA A 63 -9.92 5.37 5.36
C ALA A 63 -9.76 3.84 5.35
N LYS A 64 -10.76 3.11 4.81
CA LYS A 64 -10.68 1.65 4.65
C LYS A 64 -9.54 1.24 3.70
N VAL A 65 -9.38 1.92 2.57
CA VAL A 65 -8.30 1.65 1.61
C VAL A 65 -6.94 1.86 2.29
N ASN A 66 -6.76 2.97 3.01
CA ASN A 66 -5.51 3.24 3.73
C ASN A 66 -5.19 2.16 4.77
N SER A 67 -6.19 1.74 5.55
CA SER A 67 -6.01 0.65 6.53
C SER A 67 -5.61 -0.68 5.87
N LEU A 68 -6.23 -1.04 4.73
CA LEU A 68 -5.85 -2.24 3.99
C LEU A 68 -4.44 -2.14 3.42
N LEU A 69 -4.02 -0.95 2.96
CA LEU A 69 -2.67 -0.71 2.47
C LEU A 69 -1.63 -0.82 3.60
N ASP A 70 -1.93 -0.30 4.80
CA ASP A 70 -1.08 -0.47 5.99
C ASP A 70 -0.89 -1.95 6.33
N ILE A 71 -1.98 -2.71 6.40
CA ILE A 71 -1.95 -4.16 6.68
C ILE A 71 -1.12 -4.89 5.61
N ALA A 72 -1.32 -4.55 4.34
CA ALA A 72 -0.57 -5.17 3.25
C ALA A 72 0.93 -4.87 3.33
N GLN A 73 1.32 -3.64 3.68
CA GLN A 73 2.74 -3.27 3.86
C GLN A 73 3.39 -4.03 5.01
N VAL A 74 2.70 -4.19 6.14
CA VAL A 74 3.20 -4.99 7.28
C VAL A 74 3.35 -6.46 6.88
N ASN A 75 2.30 -7.07 6.32
CA ASN A 75 2.33 -8.49 5.96
C ASN A 75 3.40 -8.81 4.92
N LEU A 76 3.58 -7.93 3.93
CA LEU A 76 4.63 -8.11 2.92
C LEU A 76 6.02 -7.94 3.53
N GLY A 77 6.22 -6.95 4.41
CA GLY A 77 7.50 -6.78 5.11
C GLY A 77 7.85 -7.97 6.02
N GLU A 78 6.88 -8.50 6.77
CA GLU A 78 7.07 -9.69 7.62
C GLU A 78 7.34 -10.95 6.80
N ALA A 79 6.62 -11.15 5.69
CA ALA A 79 6.84 -12.27 4.78
C ALA A 79 8.24 -12.21 4.13
N GLY A 80 8.67 -11.01 3.70
CA GLY A 80 10.02 -10.76 3.20
C GLY A 80 11.10 -11.10 4.21
N ALA A 81 10.97 -10.60 5.43
CA ALA A 81 11.94 -10.87 6.50
C ALA A 81 12.01 -12.37 6.85
N THR A 82 10.87 -13.05 6.90
CA THR A 82 10.81 -14.49 7.18
C THR A 82 11.48 -15.29 6.07
N TYR A 83 11.18 -14.97 4.80
CA TYR A 83 11.75 -15.66 3.65
C TYR A 83 13.27 -15.47 3.56
N VAL A 84 13.78 -14.26 3.84
CA VAL A 84 15.22 -13.97 3.92
C VAL A 84 15.89 -14.74 5.08
N ALA A 85 15.22 -14.83 6.23
CA ALA A 85 15.76 -15.53 7.39
C ALA A 85 15.86 -17.05 7.17
N GLU A 86 14.84 -17.66 6.53
CA GLU A 86 14.86 -19.08 6.16
C GLU A 86 15.94 -19.39 5.12
N ASP A 87 16.14 -18.52 4.12
CA ASP A 87 17.18 -18.70 3.11
C ASP A 87 18.59 -18.56 3.70
N ALA A 88 18.81 -17.59 4.59
CA ALA A 88 20.08 -17.44 5.31
C ALA A 88 20.41 -18.67 6.19
N ALA A 89 19.39 -19.25 6.84
CA ALA A 89 19.54 -20.48 7.61
C ALA A 89 19.85 -21.69 6.71
N ALA A 90 19.20 -21.80 5.54
CA ALA A 90 19.47 -22.85 4.57
C ALA A 90 20.88 -22.76 3.97
N SER A 91 21.34 -21.54 3.65
CA SER A 91 22.71 -21.27 3.15
C SER A 91 23.78 -21.70 4.16
N THR A 92 23.57 -21.40 5.45
CA THR A 92 24.46 -21.83 6.54
C THR A 92 24.53 -23.36 6.66
N THR A 93 23.42 -24.06 6.38
CA THR A 93 23.35 -25.53 6.45
C THR A 93 24.11 -26.21 5.29
N TYR A 94 24.14 -25.59 4.11
CA TYR A 94 24.88 -26.13 2.95
C TYR A 94 26.39 -25.80 2.94
N GLY A 95 26.82 -24.77 3.68
CA GLY A 95 28.24 -24.39 3.82
C GLY A 95 29.02 -25.16 4.88
N GLY A 96 28.37 -26.06 5.63
CA GLY A 96 28.98 -26.90 6.65
C GLY A 96 29.48 -28.24 6.10
N PHE A 97 30.56 -28.22 5.32
CA PHE A 97 31.44 -29.37 5.09
C PHE A 97 32.90 -28.90 5.12
#